data_AF-C6X8Z3-F1
#
_entry.id   AF-C6X8Z3-F1
#
_cell.length_a   1.000
_cell.length_b   1.000
_cell.length_c   1.000
_cell.angle_alpha   90.00
_cell.angle_beta   90.00
_cell.angle_gamma   90.00
#
_symmetry.space_group_name_H-M   'P 1'
#
loop_
_entity.id
_entity.type
_entity.pdbx_description
1 polymer ?
#
loop_
_entity_poly.entity_id
_entity_poly.type
_entity_poly.pdbx_seq_one_letter_code
_entity_poly.pdbx_strand_id
1 'polypeptide(L)' 'MEREISLKKKDHKAMDAFLERVLDAYKKEEISKSSALGGLAHVMAALDIRNTGEALAWFNQDGVEFFIEGDKLLGKG' A
#
# COMPACT_ATOMS: atom_id res chain seq x y z
N MET A 1 16.69 13.50 -20.79
CA MET A 1 16.77 13.83 -19.36
C MET A 1 15.83 12.89 -18.65
N GLU A 2 16.36 11.85 -18.00
CA GLU A 2 15.55 10.98 -17.15
C GLU A 2 15.02 11.83 -15.99
N ARG A 3 13.70 11.85 -15.77
CA ARG A 3 13.16 12.46 -14.56
C ARG A 3 13.61 11.56 -13.41
N GLU A 4 14.42 12.09 -12.51
CA GLU A 4 14.64 11.51 -11.21
C GLU A 4 13.27 11.45 -10.51
N ILE A 5 12.66 10.26 -10.45
CA ILE A 5 11.30 10.10 -9.89
C ILE A 5 11.44 9.99 -8.37
N SER A 6 11.80 11.10 -7.72
CA SER A 6 11.79 11.18 -6.26
C SER A 6 10.38 11.53 -5.78
N LEU A 7 9.93 10.88 -4.71
CA LEU A 7 8.73 11.30 -3.99
C LEU A 7 8.89 12.74 -3.50
N LYS A 8 7.84 13.55 -3.68
CA LYS A 8 7.77 14.91 -3.14
C LYS A 8 7.15 14.89 -1.76
N LYS A 9 7.27 16.00 -1.03
CA LYS A 9 6.65 16.15 0.30
C LYS A 9 5.16 15.78 0.36
N LYS A 10 4.39 16.13 -0.68
CA LYS A 10 2.98 15.77 -0.78
C LYS A 10 2.77 14.24 -0.89
N ASP A 11 3.69 13.56 -1.54
CA ASP A 11 3.63 12.12 -1.77
C ASP A 11 4.00 11.37 -0.49
N HIS A 12 4.95 11.90 0.29
CA HIS A 12 5.23 11.40 1.65
C HIS A 12 4.00 11.55 2.57
N LYS A 13 3.28 12.67 2.52
CA LYS A 13 2.03 12.82 3.29
C LYS A 13 0.97 11.79 2.88
N ALA A 14 0.86 11.50 1.58
CA ALA A 14 -0.06 10.47 1.09
C ALA A 14 0.40 9.06 1.52
N MET A 15 1.71 8.81 1.55
CA MET A 15 2.29 7.57 2.07
C MET A 15 1.95 7.39 3.55
N ASP A 16 2.11 8.42 4.38
CA ASP A 16 1.77 8.35 5.82
C ASP A 16 0.29 8.00 6.01
N ALA A 17 -0.61 8.67 5.28
CA ALA A 17 -2.04 8.38 5.32
C ALA A 17 -2.38 6.96 4.85
N PHE A 18 -1.65 6.45 3.86
CA PHE A 18 -1.76 5.07 3.41
C PHE A 18 -1.35 4.07 4.51
N LEU A 19 -0.21 4.31 5.17
CA LEU A 19 0.28 3.43 6.24
C LEU A 19 -0.70 3.40 7.41
N GLU A 20 -1.20 4.57 7.83
CA GLU A 20 -2.23 4.68 8.87
C GLU A 20 -3.48 3.88 8.49
N ARG A 21 -3.98 4.04 7.26
CA ARG A 21 -5.17 3.32 6.78
C ARG A 21 -5.00 1.81 6.81
N VAL A 22 -3.86 1.27 6.38
CA VAL A 22 -3.58 -0.17 6.41
C VAL A 22 -3.54 -0.69 7.85
N LEU A 23 -2.91 0.05 8.77
CA LEU A 23 -2.83 -0.33 10.17
C LEU A 23 -4.20 -0.26 10.88
N ASP A 24 -5.00 0.76 10.57
CA ASP A 24 -6.36 0.90 11.10
C ASP A 24 -7.28 -0.21 10.60
N ALA A 25 -7.21 -0.56 9.31
CA ALA A 25 -7.98 -1.67 8.76
C ALA A 25 -7.61 -3.00 9.41
N TYR A 26 -6.32 -3.26 9.64
CA TYR A 26 -5.87 -4.44 10.37
C TYR A 26 -6.39 -4.44 11.83
N LYS A 27 -6.27 -3.30 12.53
CA LYS A 27 -6.72 -3.14 13.92
C LYS A 27 -8.24 -3.33 14.07
N LYS A 28 -9.02 -2.94 13.07
CA LYS A 28 -10.48 -3.13 13.00
C LYS A 28 -10.89 -4.51 12.49
N GLU A 29 -9.92 -5.38 12.19
CA GLU A 29 -10.13 -6.72 11.62
C GLU A 29 -10.82 -6.68 10.23
N GLU A 30 -10.72 -5.56 9.50
CA GLU A 30 -11.23 -5.44 8.12
C GLU A 30 -10.33 -6.18 7.12
N ILE A 31 -9.04 -6.33 7.44
CA ILE A 31 -8.06 -7.13 6.70
C ILE A 31 -7.23 -7.97 7.67
N SER A 32 -6.73 -9.13 7.23
CA SER A 32 -5.82 -9.92 8.06
C SER A 32 -4.43 -9.29 8.19
N LYS A 33 -3.66 -9.74 9.19
CA LYS A 33 -2.24 -9.42 9.31
C LYS A 33 -1.45 -9.76 8.05
N SER A 34 -1.80 -10.87 7.40
CA SER A 34 -1.12 -11.35 6.19
C SER A 34 -1.37 -10.39 5.02
N SER A 35 -2.61 -9.94 4.86
CA SER A 35 -2.99 -8.96 3.83
C SER A 35 -2.31 -7.61 4.06
N ALA A 36 -2.28 -7.13 5.30
CA ALA A 36 -1.56 -5.91 5.65
C ALA A 36 -0.06 -6.03 5.30
N LEU A 37 0.61 -7.11 5.70
CA LEU A 37 2.03 -7.34 5.39
C LEU A 37 2.29 -7.45 3.89
N GLY A 38 1.47 -8.21 3.16
CA GLY A 38 1.59 -8.37 1.71
C GLY A 38 1.41 -7.05 0.96
N GLY A 39 0.45 -6.24 1.38
CA GLY A 39 0.19 -4.93 0.80
C GLY A 39 1.35 -3.95 0.98
N LEU A 40 1.89 -3.87 2.20
CA LEU A 40 3.06 -3.05 2.49
C LEU A 40 4.30 -3.52 1.71
N ALA A 41 4.51 -4.84 1.61
CA ALA A 41 5.63 -5.41 0.85
C ALA A 41 5.52 -5.07 -0.66
N HIS A 42 4.32 -5.08 -1.23
CA HIS A 42 4.11 -4.74 -2.64
C HIS A 42 4.50 -3.28 -2.93
N VAL A 43 4.09 -2.36 -2.05
CA VAL A 43 4.46 -0.94 -2.12
C VAL A 43 5.98 -0.76 -2.04
N MET A 44 6.63 -1.45 -1.10
CA MET A 44 8.10 -1.43 -0.98
C MET A 44 8.77 -1.95 -2.26
N ALA A 45 8.27 -3.04 -2.84
CA ALA A 45 8.81 -3.60 -4.09
C ALA A 45 8.66 -2.63 -5.27
N ALA A 46 7.50 -1.96 -5.41
CA ALA A 46 7.30 -0.95 -6.45
C ALA A 46 8.28 0.23 -6.31
N LEU A 47 8.53 0.68 -5.08
CA LEU A 47 9.52 1.73 -4.83
C LEU A 47 10.95 1.27 -5.17
N ASP A 48 11.31 0.03 -4.82
CA ASP A 48 12.64 -0.56 -5.10
C ASP A 48 12.93 -0.64 -6.61
N ILE A 49 11.94 -1.07 -7.40
CA ILE A 49 12.07 -1.13 -8.87
C ILE A 49 11.83 0.21 -9.57
N ARG A 50 11.77 1.32 -8.81
CA ARG A 50 11.52 2.69 -9.31
C ARG A 50 10.18 2.86 -10.02
N ASN A 51 9.19 2.01 -9.74
CA ASN A 51 7.81 2.19 -10.18
C ASN A 51 7.05 3.14 -9.23
N THR A 52 7.50 4.38 -9.17
CA THR A 52 6.89 5.39 -8.28
C THR A 52 5.44 5.69 -8.66
N GLY A 53 5.06 5.53 -9.94
CA GLY A 53 3.69 5.73 -10.38
C GLY A 53 2.70 4.76 -9.71
N GLU A 54 3.08 3.49 -9.62
CA GLU A 54 2.30 2.46 -8.91
C GLU A 54 2.25 2.72 -7.41
N ALA A 55 3.38 3.07 -6.79
CA ALA A 55 3.41 3.46 -5.38
C ALA A 55 2.47 4.65 -5.08
N LEU A 56 2.50 5.69 -5.93
CA LEU A 56 1.61 6.84 -5.79
C LEU A 56 0.14 6.46 -5.99
N ALA A 57 -0.17 5.53 -6.88
CA ALA A 57 -1.54 5.05 -7.06
C ALA A 57 -2.08 4.47 -5.75
N TRP A 58 -1.29 3.65 -5.04
CA TRP A 58 -1.68 3.10 -3.74
C TRP A 58 -1.78 4.16 -2.64
N PHE A 59 -0.85 5.12 -2.58
CA PHE A 59 -0.90 6.18 -1.56
C PHE A 59 -2.18 6.99 -1.63
N ASN A 60 -2.70 7.22 -2.84
CA ASN A 60 -3.87 8.07 -3.08
C ASN A 60 -5.19 7.27 -3.17
N GLN A 61 -5.20 5.97 -2.86
CA GLN A 61 -6.45 5.21 -2.72
C GLN A 61 -7.18 5.56 -1.42
N ASP A 62 -8.51 5.44 -1.45
CA ASP A 62 -9.36 5.73 -0.29
C ASP A 62 -9.51 4.54 0.67
N GLY A 63 -9.23 3.32 0.20
CA GLY A 63 -9.47 2.07 0.94
C GLY A 63 -8.30 1.08 0.94
N VAL A 64 -8.62 -0.16 1.32
CA VAL A 64 -7.68 -1.30 1.43
C VAL A 64 -8.15 -2.51 0.61
N GLU A 65 -9.10 -2.31 -0.30
CA GLU A 65 -9.82 -3.38 -1.02
C GLU A 65 -8.87 -4.24 -1.86
N PHE A 66 -7.79 -3.64 -2.37
CA PHE A 66 -6.74 -4.35 -3.11
C PHE A 66 -6.05 -5.42 -2.27
N PHE A 67 -6.01 -5.27 -0.94
CA PHE A 67 -5.38 -6.24 -0.04
C PHE A 67 -6.33 -7.35 0.40
N ILE A 68 -7.64 -7.20 0.21
CA ILE A 68 -8.67 -8.20 0.58
C ILE A 68 -8.55 -9.47 -0.28
N GLU A 69 -8.05 -9.37 -1.52
CA GLU A 69 -7.85 -10.54 -2.38
C GLU A 69 -6.80 -11.51 -1.83
N GLY A 70 -5.80 -11.01 -1.07
CA GLY A 70 -4.81 -11.84 -0.41
C GLY A 70 -5.42 -12.84 0.58
N ASP A 71 -6.48 -12.43 1.30
CA ASP A 71 -7.18 -13.31 2.25
C ASP A 71 -8.05 -14.36 1.54
N LYS A 72 -8.70 -13.98 0.42
CA LYS A 72 -9.48 -14.91 -0.40
C LYS A 72 -8.61 -15.98 -1.05
N LEU A 73 -7.41 -15.63 -1.48
CA LEU A 73 -6.45 -16.57 -2.08
C LEU A 73 -5.83 -17.53 -1.05
N LEU A 74 -5.78 -17.15 0.23
CA LEU A 74 -5.25 -17.97 1.32
C LEU A 74 -6.33 -18.78 2.08
N GLY A 75 -7.59 -18.70 1.65
CA GLY A 75 -8.69 -19.50 2.19
C GLY A 75 -9.03 -19.23 3.66
N LYS A 76 -8.71 -18.04 4.17
CA LYS A 76 -9.07 -17.63 5.53
C LYS A 76 -10.27 -16.69 5.48
N GLY A 77 -11.45 -17.30 5.43
CA GLY A 77 -12.73 -16.66 5.76
C GLY A 77 -13.18 -17.01 7.17
#